data_AF-A0A976CD92-F1
#
_entry.id   AF-A0A976CD92-F1
#
_cell.length_a   1.000
_cell.length_b   1.000
_cell.length_c   1.000
_cell.angle_alpha   90.00
_cell.angle_beta   90.00
_cell.angle_gamma   90.00
#
_symmetry.space_group_name_H-M   'P 1'
#
loop_
_entity.id
_entity.type
_entity.pdbx_description
1 polymer ?
#
loop_
_entity_poly.entity_id
_entity_poly.type
_entity_poly.pdbx_seq_one_letter_code
_entity_poly.pdbx_strand_id
1 'polypeptide(L)'
;IDDIWKTYHCTLAQQVRKTLRKWKIKGKFKTVFSTEIPDKTNLAYTSEEVRHKKSYLGTISYMPSLFGAFCASVVIRDLIKK
;
A
#
# COMPACT_ATOMS: atom_id res chain seq x y z
N ILE A 1 2.90 -9.87 4.82
CA ILE A 1 1.76 -9.28 5.58
C ILE A 1 2.29 -8.91 6.94
N ASP A 2 2.24 -7.64 7.33
CA ASP A 2 2.67 -7.18 8.65
C ASP A 2 1.83 -5.96 9.07
N ASP A 3 2.10 -5.39 10.23
CA ASP A 3 1.45 -4.17 10.71
C ASP A 3 1.79 -2.95 9.83
N ILE A 4 0.83 -2.04 9.65
CA ILE A 4 1.01 -0.79 8.87
C ILE A 4 2.23 -0.01 9.34
N TRP A 5 2.53 -0.03 10.64
CA TRP A 5 3.64 0.68 11.26
C TRP A 5 5.01 0.15 10.85
N LYS A 6 5.10 -1.14 10.46
CA LYS A 6 6.34 -1.81 10.06
C LYS A 6 6.55 -1.82 8.54
N THR A 7 5.59 -1.36 7.76
CA THR A 7 5.71 -1.34 6.29
C THR A 7 6.79 -0.37 5.81
N TYR A 8 7.58 -0.81 4.84
CA TYR A 8 8.74 -0.09 4.29
C TYR A 8 8.69 -0.08 2.76
N HIS A 9 9.57 0.71 2.12
CA HIS A 9 9.67 0.93 0.66
C HIS A 9 8.40 1.39 -0.10
N CYS A 10 7.25 1.55 0.58
CA CYS A 10 6.00 2.02 -0.03
C CYS A 10 5.69 3.49 0.35
N THR A 11 5.66 4.37 -0.65
CA THR A 11 5.31 5.80 -0.48
C THR A 11 3.85 5.98 -0.05
N LEU A 12 2.93 5.18 -0.60
CA LEU A 12 1.53 5.18 -0.20
C LEU A 12 1.36 4.81 1.27
N ALA A 13 1.99 3.71 1.72
CA ALA A 13 1.94 3.30 3.12
C ALA A 13 2.57 4.36 4.05
N GLN A 14 3.61 5.07 3.60
CA GLN A 14 4.17 6.19 4.33
C GLN A 14 3.15 7.33 4.53
N GLN A 15 2.40 7.70 3.48
CA GLN A 15 1.35 8.72 3.58
C GLN A 15 0.21 8.27 4.50
N VAL A 16 -0.22 7.01 4.40
CA VAL A 16 -1.23 6.43 5.30
C VAL A 16 -0.77 6.53 6.76
N ARG A 17 0.49 6.15 7.07
CA ARG A 17 1.04 6.30 8.43
C ARG A 17 1.06 7.76 8.91
N LYS A 18 1.41 8.71 8.04
CA LYS A 18 1.39 10.14 8.38
C LYS A 18 -0.03 10.60 8.74
N THR A 19 -1.03 10.21 7.96
CA THR A 19 -2.44 10.53 8.21
C THR A 19 -2.94 9.91 9.51
N LEU A 20 -2.64 8.63 9.77
CA LEU A 20 -3.02 7.94 11.01
C LEU A 20 -2.42 8.63 12.25
N ARG A 21 -1.16 9.06 12.18
CA ARG A 21 -0.52 9.84 13.26
C ARG A 21 -1.18 11.19 13.47
N LYS A 22 -1.55 11.89 12.39
CA LYS A 22 -2.27 13.17 12.46
C LYS A 22 -3.60 13.03 13.19
N TRP A 23 -4.32 11.93 12.96
CA TRP A 23 -5.58 11.61 13.63
C TRP A 23 -5.43 10.95 15.00
N LYS A 24 -4.20 10.79 15.50
CA LYS A 24 -3.89 10.14 16.78
C LYS A 24 -4.43 8.70 16.89
N ILE A 25 -4.63 8.02 15.76
CA ILE A 25 -5.10 6.64 15.74
C ILE A 25 -3.93 5.71 16.06
N LYS A 26 -4.08 4.94 17.13
CA LYS A 26 -3.14 3.89 17.55
C LYS A 26 -3.86 2.54 17.46
N GLY A 27 -3.30 1.61 16.71
CA GLY A 27 -3.88 0.29 16.49
C GLY A 27 -2.97 -0.55 15.60
N LYS A 28 -3.14 -1.87 15.66
CA LYS A 28 -2.43 -2.80 14.76
C LYS A 28 -3.31 -3.04 13.52
N PHE A 29 -2.78 -2.75 12.35
CA PHE A 29 -3.52 -2.91 11.10
C PHE A 29 -2.77 -3.89 10.19
N LYS A 30 -3.35 -5.07 9.96
CA LYS A 30 -2.78 -6.05 9.03
C LYS A 30 -2.75 -5.44 7.62
N THR A 31 -1.56 -5.36 7.05
CA THR A 31 -1.30 -4.69 5.78
C THR A 31 -0.57 -5.64 4.83
N VAL A 32 -1.07 -5.73 3.60
CA VAL A 32 -0.37 -6.38 2.49
C VAL A 32 0.46 -5.32 1.77
N PHE A 33 1.77 -5.52 1.70
CA PHE A 33 2.71 -4.63 1.03
C PHE A 33 3.82 -5.48 0.39
N SER A 34 4.49 -4.93 -0.63
CA SER A 34 5.68 -5.54 -1.23
C SER A 34 6.95 -5.01 -0.55
N THR A 35 7.96 -5.86 -0.43
CA THR A 35 9.30 -5.51 0.06
C THR A 35 10.20 -4.98 -1.05
N GLU A 36 9.74 -5.04 -2.30
CA GLU A 36 10.45 -4.52 -3.47
C GLU A 36 10.67 -3.01 -3.37
N ILE A 37 11.83 -2.57 -3.84
CA ILE A 37 12.13 -1.14 -3.95
C ILE A 37 11.48 -0.62 -5.23
N PRO A 38 10.61 0.39 -5.15
CA PRO A 38 9.97 0.94 -6.34
C PRO A 38 11.01 1.45 -7.33
N ASP A 39 10.91 0.99 -8.57
CA ASP A 39 11.75 1.49 -9.65
C ASP A 39 11.41 2.94 -9.97
N LYS A 40 12.37 3.84 -9.76
CA LYS A 40 12.23 5.27 -9.99
C LYS A 40 12.22 5.62 -11.48
N THR A 41 12.72 4.74 -12.34
CA THR A 41 12.73 4.99 -13.80
C THR A 41 11.31 4.93 -14.38
N ASN A 42 10.43 4.12 -13.78
CA ASN A 42 9.02 3.98 -14.15
C ASN A 42 8.10 5.03 -13.49
N LEU A 43 8.68 6.08 -12.89
CA LEU A 43 7.92 7.18 -12.30
C LEU A 43 7.54 8.19 -13.39
N ALA A 44 6.27 8.21 -13.76
CA ALA A 44 5.73 9.22 -14.67
C ALA A 44 5.16 10.40 -13.87
N TYR A 45 5.54 11.61 -14.25
CA TYR A 45 4.90 12.82 -13.76
C TYR A 45 3.61 13.06 -14.55
N THR A 46 2.55 13.43 -13.84
CA THR A 46 1.30 13.80 -14.51
C THR A 46 1.42 15.22 -15.07
N SER A 47 0.68 15.52 -16.15
CA SER A 47 0.54 16.88 -16.66
C SER A 47 -0.01 17.83 -15.58
N GLU A 48 0.36 19.12 -15.68
CA GLU A 48 -0.01 20.16 -14.69
C GLU A 48 -1.53 20.29 -14.48
N GLU A 49 -2.33 19.83 -15.44
CA GLU A 49 -3.79 19.89 -15.42
C GLU A 49 -4.44 18.86 -14.47
N VAL A 50 -3.73 17.81 -14.05
CA VAL A 50 -4.30 16.78 -13.18
C VAL A 50 -4.20 17.19 -11.70
N ARG A 51 -5.34 17.67 -11.17
CA ARG A 51 -5.47 18.02 -9.75
C ARG A 51 -5.23 16.80 -8.85
N HIS A 52 -4.48 17.02 -7.77
CA HIS A 52 -4.19 16.04 -6.69
C HIS A 52 -3.35 14.81 -7.08
N LYS A 53 -2.71 14.77 -8.25
CA LYS A 53 -1.85 13.65 -8.65
C LYS A 53 -0.53 14.11 -9.28
N LYS A 54 0.50 14.30 -8.45
CA LYS A 54 1.81 14.78 -8.92
C LYS A 54 2.57 13.77 -9.77
N SER A 55 2.45 12.49 -9.48
CA SER A 55 3.12 11.40 -10.21
C SER A 55 2.36 10.09 -10.02
N TYR A 56 2.64 9.12 -10.89
CA TYR A 56 2.19 7.76 -10.75
C TYR A 56 3.30 6.78 -11.13
N LEU A 57 3.27 5.61 -10.52
CA LEU A 57 4.05 4.46 -10.97
C LEU A 57 3.15 3.58 -11.82
N GLY A 58 3.66 3.13 -12.97
CA GLY A 58 3.04 2.06 -13.74
C GLY A 58 3.04 0.75 -12.93
N THR A 59 2.07 -0.13 -13.20
CA THR A 59 2.02 -1.47 -12.59
C THR A 59 1.69 -2.50 -13.66
N ILE A 60 2.12 -3.74 -13.43
CA ILE A 60 1.82 -4.86 -14.32
C ILE A 60 0.40 -5.36 -14.02
N SER A 61 -0.34 -5.80 -15.04
CA SER A 61 -1.77 -6.14 -14.99
C SER A 61 -2.16 -7.11 -13.85
N TYR A 62 -1.31 -8.08 -13.51
CA TYR A 62 -1.60 -9.07 -12.47
C TYR A 62 -1.31 -8.59 -11.05
N MET A 63 -0.53 -7.52 -10.87
CA MET A 63 -0.06 -7.09 -9.56
C MET A 63 -1.21 -6.69 -8.64
N PRO A 64 -2.19 -5.86 -9.04
CA PRO A 64 -3.34 -5.52 -8.18
C PRO A 64 -4.15 -6.76 -7.76
N SER A 65 -4.37 -7.70 -8.68
CA SER A 65 -5.14 -8.92 -8.41
C SER A 65 -4.43 -9.82 -7.39
N LEU A 66 -3.10 -9.95 -7.46
CA LEU A 66 -2.33 -10.69 -6.46
C LEU A 66 -2.49 -10.08 -5.07
N PHE A 67 -2.35 -8.76 -4.93
CA PHE A 67 -2.54 -8.08 -3.64
C PHE A 67 -3.94 -8.33 -3.07
N GLY A 68 -4.97 -8.30 -3.91
CA GLY A 68 -6.35 -8.63 -3.52
C GLY A 68 -6.49 -10.08 -3.04
N ALA A 69 -5.90 -11.04 -3.76
CA ALA A 69 -5.91 -12.45 -3.36
C ALA A 69 -5.19 -12.68 -2.02
N PHE A 70 -4.08 -11.98 -1.77
CA PHE A 70 -3.40 -12.02 -0.47
C PHE A 70 -4.27 -11.44 0.65
N CYS A 71 -4.95 -10.32 0.41
CA CYS A 71 -5.91 -9.75 1.37
C CYS A 71 -7.01 -10.76 1.72
N ALA A 72 -7.64 -11.37 0.71
CA ALA A 72 -8.68 -12.38 0.89
C ALA A 72 -8.17 -13.60 1.68
N SER A 73 -6.97 -14.10 1.34
CA SER A 73 -6.33 -15.20 2.07
C SER A 73 -6.13 -14.89 3.56
N VAL A 74 -5.72 -13.66 3.91
CA VAL A 74 -5.57 -13.26 5.32
C VAL A 74 -6.90 -13.30 6.04
N VAL A 75 -7.96 -12.74 5.44
CA VAL A 75 -9.30 -12.72 6.04
C VAL A 75 -9.84 -14.13 6.23
N ILE A 76 -9.75 -15.00 5.21
CA ILE A 76 -10.22 -16.39 5.29
C ILE A 76 -9.48 -17.16 6.40
N ARG A 77 -8.15 -17.03 6.48
CA ARG A 77 -7.35 -17.68 7.51
C ARG A 77 -7.69 -17.18 8.91
N ASP A 78 -7.98 -15.89 9.06
CA ASP A 78 -8.40 -15.30 10.32
C ASP A 78 -9.79 -15.81 10.75
N LEU A 79 -10.70 -16.02 9.81
CA LEU A 79 -12.02 -16.58 10.07
C LEU A 79 -11.96 -18.07 10.45
N ILE A 80 -11.09 -18.85 9.82
CA ILE A 80 -10.92 -20.29 10.10
C ILE A 80 -10.23 -20.53 11.45
N LYS A 81 -9.28 -19.67 11.83
CA LYS A 81 -8.55 -19.79 13.10
C LYS A 81 -9.31 -19.26 14.32
N LYS A 82 -10.52 -18.75 14.12
CA LYS A 82 -11.38 -18.19 15.15
C LYS A 82 -12.20 -19.29 15.81
#